data_AF-E1TI75-F1
#
_entry.id   AF-E1TI75-F1
#
_cell.length_a   1.000
_cell.length_b   1.000
_cell.length_c   1.000
_cell.angle_alpha   90.00
_cell.angle_beta   90.00
_cell.angle_gamma   90.00
#
_symmetry.space_group_name_H-M   'P 1'
#
loop_
_entity.id
_entity.type
_entity.pdbx_description
1 polymer ?
#
loop_
_entity_poly.entity_id
_entity_poly.type
_entity_poly.pdbx_seq_one_letter_code
_entity_poly.pdbx_strand_id
1 'polypeptide(L)'
;MDIDTLVRFTTQGMLLCMYISLPIVIVAALVGLGVSFLQAITSMQDQTLSHGVKLIAVTIAIVIAAPFSAAALLHFANEIMHTAVPQ
;
A
#
# COMPACT_ATOMS: atom_id res chain seq x y z
N MET A 1 24.36 -17.57 -7.19
CA MET A 1 23.71 -16.65 -6.23
C MET A 1 24.12 -17.07 -4.84
N ASP A 2 24.94 -16.27 -4.17
CA ASP A 2 25.35 -16.53 -2.78
C ASP A 2 24.20 -16.23 -1.81
N ILE A 3 24.25 -16.88 -0.63
CA ILE A 3 23.21 -16.78 0.40
C ILE A 3 23.06 -15.32 0.89
N ASP A 4 24.17 -14.59 1.00
CA ASP A 4 24.16 -13.16 1.39
C ASP A 4 23.37 -12.28 0.41
N THR A 5 23.47 -12.58 -0.88
CA THR A 5 22.74 -11.87 -1.94
C THR A 5 21.24 -12.15 -1.87
N LEU A 6 20.86 -13.40 -1.57
CA LEU A 6 19.46 -13.77 -1.35
C LEU A 6 18.88 -13.03 -0.13
N VAL A 7 19.57 -13.05 1.00
CA VAL A 7 19.14 -12.36 2.22
C VAL A 7 18.97 -10.87 1.96
N ARG A 8 19.92 -10.25 1.26
CA ARG A 8 19.85 -8.82 0.91
C ARG A 8 18.61 -8.49 0.07
N PHE A 9 18.34 -9.25 -1.00
CA PHE A 9 17.15 -9.03 -1.82
C PHE A 9 15.85 -9.26 -1.05
N THR A 10 15.81 -10.24 -0.15
CA THR A 10 14.63 -10.45 0.72
C THR A 10 14.40 -9.25 1.65
N THR A 11 15.45 -8.73 2.29
CA THR A 11 15.32 -7.52 3.15
C THR A 11 14.88 -6.32 2.34
N GLN A 12 15.46 -6.11 1.16
CA GLN A 12 15.13 -4.98 0.28
C GLN A 12 13.68 -5.09 -0.23
N GLY A 13 13.21 -6.31 -0.56
CA GLY A 13 11.82 -6.57 -0.91
C GLY A 13 10.85 -6.33 0.24
N MET A 14 11.19 -6.73 1.47
CA MET A 14 10.38 -6.41 2.66
C MET A 14 10.28 -4.90 2.90
N LEU A 15 11.41 -4.19 2.79
CA LEU A 15 11.44 -2.73 2.93
C LEU A 15 10.61 -2.05 1.83
N LEU A 16 10.67 -2.55 0.60
CA LEU A 16 9.84 -2.07 -0.50
C LEU A 16 8.35 -2.24 -0.22
N CYS A 17 7.93 -3.42 0.26
CA CYS A 17 6.54 -3.66 0.67
C CYS A 17 6.11 -2.70 1.79
N MET A 18 6.98 -2.45 2.77
CA MET A 18 6.71 -1.49 3.85
C MET A 18 6.55 -0.08 3.30
N TYR A 19 7.44 0.34 2.40
CA TYR A 19 7.43 1.68 1.81
C TYR A 19 6.23 1.92 0.89
N ILE A 20 5.83 0.92 0.10
CA ILE A 20 4.65 0.99 -0.77
C ILE A 20 3.35 1.00 0.03
N SER A 21 3.26 0.22 1.10
CA SER A 21 2.04 0.11 1.91
C SER A 21 1.83 1.32 2.82
N LEU A 22 2.90 1.95 3.33
CA LEU A 22 2.84 3.07 4.26
C LEU A 22 1.93 4.24 3.80
N PRO A 23 2.05 4.81 2.59
CA PRO A 23 1.18 5.90 2.14
C PRO A 23 -0.28 5.47 2.01
N ILE A 24 -0.54 4.24 1.54
CA ILE A 24 -1.89 3.69 1.39
C ILE A 24 -2.53 3.51 2.78
N VAL A 25 -1.78 2.98 3.74
CA VAL A 25 -2.21 2.77 5.13
C VAL A 25 -2.51 4.10 5.83
N ILE A 26 -1.66 5.12 5.64
CA ILE A 26 -1.90 6.46 6.22
C ILE A 26 -3.21 7.05 5.69
N VAL A 27 -3.43 7.02 4.38
CA VAL A 27 -4.67 7.55 3.79
C VAL A 27 -5.88 6.75 4.25
N ALA A 28 -5.80 5.42 4.27
CA ALA A 28 -6.88 4.56 4.76
C ALA A 28 -7.20 4.81 6.25
N ALA A 29 -6.17 5.05 7.08
CA ALA A 29 -6.32 5.38 8.48
C ALA A 29 -6.99 6.75 8.67
N LEU A 30 -6.50 7.79 7.99
CA LEU A 30 -7.05 9.14 8.08
C LEU A 30 -8.51 9.20 7.66
N VAL A 31 -8.86 8.57 6.53
CA VAL A 31 -10.25 8.57 6.08
C VAL A 31 -11.12 7.68 6.96
N GLY A 32 -10.63 6.51 7.38
CA GLY A 32 -11.34 5.64 8.31
C GLY A 32 -11.68 6.34 9.63
N LEU A 33 -10.73 7.11 10.17
CA LEU A 33 -10.90 7.91 11.38
C LEU A 33 -11.87 9.09 11.16
N GLY A 34 -11.78 9.78 10.02
CA GLY A 34 -12.70 10.88 9.69
C GLY A 34 -14.15 10.39 9.56
N VAL A 35 -14.36 9.26 8.89
CA VAL A 35 -15.69 8.65 8.72
C VAL A 35 -16.24 8.15 10.06
N SER A 36 -15.42 7.50 10.90
CA SER A 36 -15.88 7.05 12.22
C SER A 36 -16.25 8.21 13.15
N PHE A 37 -15.54 9.33 13.05
CA PHE A 37 -15.85 10.55 13.80
C PHE A 37 -17.17 11.19 13.36
N LEU A 38 -17.40 11.32 12.05
CA LEU A 38 -18.68 11.79 11.51
C LEU A 38 -19.85 10.86 11.89
N GLN A 39 -19.59 9.56 11.92
CA GLN A 39 -20.57 8.56 12.35
C GLN A 39 -20.92 8.74 13.84
N ALA A 40 -19.93 9.02 14.68
CA ALA A 40 -20.12 9.25 16.11
C ALA A 40 -20.91 10.54 16.40
N ILE A 41 -20.59 11.66 15.73
CA ILE A 41 -21.28 12.95 15.95
C ILE A 41 -22.74 12.89 15.48
N THR A 42 -22.99 12.27 14.33
CA THR A 42 -24.34 12.28 13.72
C THR A 42 -25.25 11.23 14.35
N SER A 43 -24.77 10.38 15.25
CA SER A 43 -25.50 9.25 15.86
C SER A 43 -26.12 8.25 14.86
N MET A 44 -25.69 8.29 13.59
CA MET A 44 -26.17 7.40 12.53
C MET A 44 -25.43 6.07 12.60
N GLN A 45 -26.04 5.05 13.20
CA GLN A 45 -25.47 3.69 13.30
C GLN A 45 -25.72 2.83 12.05
N ASP A 46 -25.95 3.46 10.89
CA ASP A 46 -26.20 2.73 9.65
C ASP A 46 -24.87 2.22 9.06
N GLN A 47 -24.54 0.95 9.33
CA GLN A 47 -23.27 0.35 8.94
C GLN A 47 -23.04 0.30 7.42
N THR A 48 -24.13 0.27 6.63
CA THR A 48 -24.07 0.18 5.17
C THR A 48 -23.47 1.45 4.55
N LEU A 49 -23.89 2.62 5.05
CA LEU A 49 -23.39 3.91 4.57
C LEU A 49 -21.92 4.13 4.97
N SER A 50 -21.56 3.79 6.21
CA SER A 50 -20.18 3.86 6.70
C SER A 50 -19.22 2.94 5.91
N HIS A 51 -19.65 1.72 5.58
CA HIS A 51 -18.88 0.81 4.72
C HIS A 51 -18.73 1.36 3.29
N GLY A 52 -19.80 1.87 2.69
CA GLY A 52 -19.75 2.44 1.33
C GLY A 52 -18.79 3.61 1.21
N VAL A 53 -18.86 4.58 2.14
CA VAL A 53 -17.96 5.75 2.15
C VAL A 53 -16.51 5.32 2.35
N LYS A 54 -16.25 4.38 3.28
CA LYS A 54 -14.89 3.86 3.52
C LYS A 54 -14.32 3.14 2.29
N LEU A 55 -15.13 2.37 1.58
CA LEU A 55 -14.70 1.69 0.34
C LEU A 55 -14.30 2.71 -0.73
N ILE A 56 -15.16 3.69 -1.03
CA ILE A 56 -14.88 4.72 -2.05
C ILE A 56 -13.59 5.47 -1.72
N ALA A 57 -13.41 5.86 -0.46
CA ALA A 57 -12.21 6.54 -0.01
C ALA A 57 -10.93 5.71 -0.19
N VAL A 58 -10.96 4.44 0.20
CA VAL A 58 -9.81 3.52 0.04
C VAL A 58 -9.54 3.27 -1.45
N THR A 59 -10.56 3.12 -2.29
CA THR A 59 -10.40 2.99 -3.74
C THR A 59 -9.70 4.20 -4.34
N ILE A 60 -10.12 5.43 -3.99
CA ILE A 60 -9.47 6.65 -4.45
C ILE A 60 -8.00 6.70 -3.98
N ALA A 61 -7.73 6.34 -2.73
CA ALA A 61 -6.38 6.28 -2.19
C ALA A 61 -5.48 5.30 -2.96
N ILE A 62 -6.00 4.12 -3.29
CA ILE A 62 -5.30 3.11 -4.09
C ILE A 62 -5.03 3.64 -5.50
N VAL A 63 -6.00 4.27 -6.16
CA VAL A 63 -5.83 4.82 -7.51
C VAL A 63 -4.74 5.88 -7.55
N ILE A 64 -4.67 6.75 -6.54
CA ILE A 64 -3.63 7.78 -6.42
C ILE A 64 -2.25 7.15 -6.13
N ALA A 65 -2.20 6.12 -5.28
CA ALA A 65 -0.96 5.45 -4.91
C ALA A 65 -0.45 4.44 -5.96
N ALA A 66 -1.33 3.96 -6.86
CA ALA A 66 -1.05 2.96 -7.88
C ALA A 66 0.15 3.27 -8.80
N PRO A 67 0.30 4.49 -9.38
CA PRO A 67 1.43 4.76 -10.28
C PRO A 67 2.78 4.68 -9.56
N PHE A 68 2.85 5.17 -8.32
CA PHE A 68 4.07 5.15 -7.53
C PHE A 68 4.44 3.73 -7.07
N SER A 69 3.46 2.97 -6.58
CA SER A 69 3.67 1.59 -6.15
C SER A 69 4.09 0.68 -7.31
N ALA A 70 3.46 0.85 -8.47
CA ALA A 70 3.82 0.12 -9.68
C ALA A 70 5.25 0.45 -10.16
N ALA A 71 5.64 1.73 -10.16
CA ALA A 71 7.00 2.14 -10.54
C ALA A 71 8.05 1.55 -9.60
N ALA A 72 7.81 1.60 -8.29
CA ALA A 72 8.73 1.04 -7.29
C ALA A 72 8.87 -0.49 -7.41
N LEU A 73 7.75 -1.19 -7.66
CA LEU A 73 7.74 -2.63 -7.88
C LEU A 73 8.49 -3.04 -9.16
N LEU A 74 8.27 -2.31 -10.26
CA LEU A 74 8.96 -2.56 -11.53
C LEU A 74 10.46 -2.30 -11.42
N HIS A 75 10.88 -1.29 -10.65
CA HIS A 75 12.30 -1.01 -10.43
C HIS A 75 12.98 -2.19 -9.72
N PHE A 76 12.39 -2.68 -8.64
CA PHE A 76 12.89 -3.84 -7.90
C PHE A 76 12.88 -5.13 -8.74
N ALA A 77 11.83 -5.34 -9.54
CA ALA A 77 11.75 -6.48 -10.45
C ALA A 77 12.88 -6.45 -11.50
N ASN A 78 13.19 -5.28 -12.06
CA ASN A 78 14.30 -5.12 -13.00
C ASN A 78 15.67 -5.35 -12.33
N GLU A 79 15.86 -4.89 -11.09
CA GLU A 79 17.10 -5.07 -10.32
C GLU A 79 17.38 -6.58 -10.08
N ILE A 80 16.34 -7.34 -9.73
CA ILE A 80 16.43 -8.80 -9.61
C ILE A 80 16.67 -9.44 -10.97
N MET A 81 15.92 -9.05 -12.00
CA MET A 81 16.03 -9.64 -13.34
C MET A 81 17.42 -9.47 -13.94
N HIS A 82 18.04 -8.30 -13.79
CA HIS A 82 19.41 -8.04 -14.23
C HIS A 82 20.45 -8.88 -13.48
N THR A 83 20.20 -9.23 -12.22
CA THR A 83 21.11 -10.04 -11.41
C THR A 83 20.91 -11.54 -11.65
N ALA A 84 19.67 -11.96 -11.96
CA ALA A 84 19.30 -13.35 -12.15
C ALA A 84 19.54 -13.86 -13.58
N VAL A 85 19.48 -12.98 -14.60
CA VAL A 85 19.83 -13.33 -15.98
C VAL A 85 21.34 -13.13 -16.18
N PRO A 86 22.13 -14.20 -16.32
CA PRO A 86 23.52 -14.07 -16.75
C PRO A 86 23.53 -13.55 -18.19
N GLN A 87 24.28 -12.46 -18.44
CA GLN A 87 24.75 -12.12 -19.78
C GLN A 87 25.87 -13.10 -20.15
#